data_AF-A0A670ZDI7-F1
#
_entry.id   AF-A0A670ZDI7-F1
#
_cell.length_a   1.000
_cell.length_b   1.000
_cell.length_c   1.000
_cell.angle_alpha   90.00
_cell.angle_beta   90.00
_cell.angle_gamma   90.00
#
_symmetry.space_group_name_H-M   'P 1'
#
loop_
_entity.id
_entity.type
_entity.pdbx_description
1 polymer ?
#
loop_
_entity_poly.entity_id
_entity_poly.type
_entity_poly.pdbx_seq_one_letter_code
_entity_poly.pdbx_strand_id
1 'polypeptide(L)'
;MGDPRDVVVVGDVNSNLPIGCSTGDAQLDRAVGQWLSWDKNPKTKEQIEILLRNGKNKELRDRLCRRLTFGTAGLRSAMGAGFCYINDLTVIQSTQGMYKYLGQCFSDFKQRGFVVGYDTRGQVTSMCSSFRLARLTAAVLLAKGVPVYLFSRYVPTPFVPYAVQQLRAVAGVMITASHNRKEDNGYKVGQQTL
;
A
#
# COMPACT_ATOMS: atom_id res chain seq x y z
N MET A 1 41.63 -4.90 22.91
CA MET A 1 40.71 -4.96 24.07
C MET A 1 39.35 -4.49 23.59
N GLY A 2 38.40 -5.42 23.46
CA GLY A 2 37.02 -5.09 23.14
C GLY A 2 36.19 -5.04 24.42
N ASP A 3 35.19 -4.16 24.46
CA ASP A 3 34.10 -4.23 25.42
C ASP A 3 32.77 -4.31 24.63
N PRO A 4 31.97 -5.36 24.84
CA PRO A 4 30.72 -5.60 24.14
C PRO A 4 29.50 -5.10 24.95
N ARG A 5 28.51 -4.58 24.21
CA ARG A 5 27.07 -4.39 24.55
C ARG A 5 26.61 -2.93 24.64
N ASP A 6 26.41 -2.32 23.48
CA ASP A 6 25.23 -1.47 23.27
C ASP A 6 24.25 -2.26 22.40
N VAL A 7 23.58 -3.20 23.05
CA VAL A 7 22.38 -3.84 22.51
C VAL A 7 21.31 -2.77 22.54
N VAL A 8 20.98 -2.22 21.37
CA VAL A 8 19.76 -1.43 21.18
C VAL A 8 18.60 -2.35 21.58
N VAL A 9 18.03 -2.09 22.76
CA VAL A 9 16.81 -2.74 23.23
C VAL A 9 15.73 -2.36 22.22
N VAL A 10 15.43 -3.28 21.32
CA VAL A 10 14.23 -3.23 20.48
C VAL A 10 13.06 -3.33 21.45
N GLY A 11 12.51 -2.17 21.82
CA GLY A 11 11.39 -2.09 22.74
C GLY A 11 10.27 -3.03 22.30
N ASP A 12 9.76 -3.80 23.26
CA ASP A 12 8.69 -4.77 23.04
C ASP A 12 7.48 -4.09 22.38
N VAL A 13 7.28 -4.43 21.10
CA VAL A 13 6.14 -4.00 20.27
C VAL A 13 4.80 -4.54 20.79
N ASN A 14 4.82 -5.31 21.88
CA ASN A 14 3.67 -5.98 22.49
C ASN A 14 2.94 -5.14 23.55
N SER A 15 3.39 -3.92 23.87
CA SER A 15 2.84 -3.14 24.99
C SER A 15 1.59 -2.31 24.69
N ASN A 16 1.13 -2.24 23.42
CA ASN A 16 0.00 -1.39 23.02
C ASN A 16 -1.19 -2.14 22.38
N LEU A 17 -1.31 -3.46 22.60
CA LEU A 17 -2.53 -4.16 22.24
C LEU A 17 -3.65 -3.69 23.19
N PRO A 18 -4.80 -3.19 22.69
CA PRO A 18 -5.94 -2.90 23.55
C PRO A 18 -6.28 -4.14 24.37
N ILE A 19 -6.40 -3.95 25.69
CA ILE A 19 -6.60 -4.99 26.68
C ILE A 19 -7.86 -5.80 26.30
N GLY A 20 -7.70 -7.11 26.04
CA GLY A 20 -8.83 -8.05 25.88
C GLY A 20 -9.01 -8.74 24.52
N CYS A 21 -8.00 -8.79 23.64
CA CYS A 21 -8.14 -9.42 22.31
C CYS A 21 -7.00 -10.38 21.97
N SER A 22 -6.80 -11.43 22.76
CA SER A 22 -5.92 -12.53 22.35
C SER A 22 -6.69 -13.53 21.49
N THR A 23 -6.14 -13.88 20.34
CA THR A 23 -6.65 -14.91 19.43
C THR A 23 -6.15 -16.31 19.79
N GLY A 24 -5.29 -16.43 20.82
CA GLY A 24 -4.60 -17.67 21.18
C GLY A 24 -3.41 -18.00 20.26
N ASP A 25 -3.04 -17.09 19.35
CA ASP A 25 -1.89 -17.20 18.45
C ASP A 25 -1.06 -15.92 18.51
N ALA A 26 0.15 -16.02 19.06
CA ALA A 26 1.04 -14.86 19.26
C ALA A 26 1.45 -14.16 17.95
N GLN A 27 1.54 -14.88 16.83
CA GLN A 27 1.83 -14.27 15.54
C GLN A 27 0.64 -13.44 15.06
N LEU A 28 -0.56 -13.98 15.20
CA LEU A 28 -1.78 -13.30 14.80
C LEU A 28 -2.06 -12.07 15.67
N ASP A 29 -1.87 -12.18 16.98
CA ASP A 29 -2.04 -11.08 17.93
C ASP A 29 -1.11 -9.91 17.60
N ARG A 30 0.16 -10.19 17.29
CA ARG A 30 1.10 -9.16 16.81
C ARG A 30 0.65 -8.52 15.50
N ALA A 31 0.19 -9.30 14.54
CA ALA A 31 -0.26 -8.80 13.25
C ALA A 31 -1.50 -7.91 13.38
N VAL A 32 -2.44 -8.26 14.25
CA VAL A 32 -3.62 -7.46 14.60
C VAL A 32 -3.21 -6.14 15.24
N GLY A 33 -2.36 -6.18 16.27
CA GLY A 33 -1.88 -4.97 16.96
C GLY A 33 -1.16 -4.01 16.00
N GLN A 34 -0.29 -4.55 15.14
CA GLN A 34 0.41 -3.79 14.12
C GLN A 34 -0.55 -3.15 13.13
N TRP A 35 -1.54 -3.89 12.62
CA TRP A 35 -2.55 -3.36 11.72
C TRP A 35 -3.36 -2.22 12.35
N LEU A 36 -3.89 -2.42 13.55
CA LEU A 36 -4.71 -1.41 14.25
C LEU A 36 -3.91 -0.15 14.61
N SER A 37 -2.61 -0.30 14.87
CA SER A 37 -1.72 0.85 15.08
C SER A 37 -1.49 1.64 13.79
N TRP A 38 -1.18 0.95 12.69
CA TRP A 38 -0.71 1.55 11.45
C TRP A 38 -1.82 2.06 10.54
N ASP A 39 -2.90 1.29 10.39
CA ASP A 39 -4.03 1.72 9.57
C ASP A 39 -4.64 2.99 10.18
N LYS A 40 -5.10 3.91 9.35
CA LYS A 40 -5.76 5.15 9.77
C LYS A 40 -7.16 5.28 9.19
N ASN A 41 -7.58 4.35 8.33
CA ASN A 41 -8.92 4.33 7.79
C ASN A 41 -9.88 3.64 8.79
N PRO A 42 -10.90 4.35 9.31
CA PRO A 42 -11.79 3.80 10.33
C PRO A 42 -12.60 2.60 9.82
N LYS A 43 -12.93 2.53 8.52
CA LYS A 43 -13.72 1.43 7.95
C LYS A 43 -12.93 0.14 7.86
N THR A 44 -11.66 0.20 7.48
CA THR A 44 -10.81 -1.00 7.43
C THR A 44 -10.34 -1.43 8.82
N LYS A 45 -10.21 -0.50 9.78
CA LYS A 45 -10.07 -0.84 11.20
C LYS A 45 -11.27 -1.59 11.75
N GLU A 46 -12.47 -1.03 11.55
CA GLU A 46 -13.73 -1.62 11.99
C GLU A 46 -13.91 -3.05 11.45
N GLN A 47 -13.52 -3.31 10.20
CA GLN A 47 -13.52 -4.67 9.63
C GLN A 47 -12.66 -5.66 10.45
N ILE A 48 -11.45 -5.28 10.86
CA ILE A 48 -10.57 -6.15 11.66
C ILE A 48 -11.12 -6.30 13.08
N GLU A 49 -11.63 -5.24 13.69
CA GLU A 49 -12.24 -5.28 15.03
C GLU A 49 -13.50 -6.17 15.07
N ILE A 50 -14.33 -6.15 14.03
CA ILE A 50 -15.48 -7.04 13.90
C ILE A 50 -15.03 -8.51 13.78
N LEU A 51 -14.03 -8.80 12.94
CA LEU A 51 -13.51 -10.15 12.78
C LEU A 51 -12.91 -10.69 14.10
N LEU A 52 -12.24 -9.81 14.85
CA LEU A 52 -11.66 -10.11 16.16
C LEU A 52 -12.72 -10.41 17.21
N ARG A 53 -13.75 -9.56 17.34
CA ARG A 53 -14.90 -9.80 18.23
C ARG A 53 -15.65 -11.09 17.90
N ASN A 54 -15.73 -11.45 16.63
CA ASN A 54 -16.42 -12.64 16.15
C ASN A 54 -15.54 -13.90 16.14
N GLY A 55 -14.31 -13.84 16.67
CA GLY A 55 -13.39 -14.99 16.75
C GLY A 55 -13.00 -15.57 15.37
N LYS A 56 -13.00 -14.76 14.31
CA LYS A 56 -12.72 -15.21 12.93
C LYS A 56 -11.21 -15.32 12.66
N ASN A 57 -10.51 -16.09 13.49
CA ASN A 57 -9.04 -16.17 13.51
C ASN A 57 -8.43 -16.64 12.17
N LYS A 58 -9.10 -17.57 11.47
CA LYS A 58 -8.65 -18.02 10.15
C LYS A 58 -8.62 -16.86 9.14
N GLU A 59 -9.70 -16.09 9.08
CA GLU A 59 -9.83 -14.97 8.16
C GLU A 59 -8.88 -13.82 8.53
N LEU A 60 -8.72 -13.52 9.82
CA LEU A 60 -7.71 -12.57 10.29
C LEU A 60 -6.30 -12.99 9.84
N ARG A 61 -5.95 -14.28 9.97
CA ARG A 61 -4.65 -14.80 9.53
C ARG A 61 -4.46 -14.64 8.02
N ASP A 62 -5.46 -14.98 7.23
CA ASP A 62 -5.41 -14.84 5.78
C ASP A 62 -5.27 -13.37 5.34
N ARG A 63 -5.86 -12.43 6.08
CA ARG A 63 -5.78 -10.98 5.82
C ARG A 63 -4.47 -10.35 6.29
N LEU A 64 -3.91 -10.79 7.43
CA LEU A 64 -2.86 -10.07 8.17
C LEU A 64 -1.51 -10.77 8.21
N CYS A 65 -1.44 -12.10 8.12
CA CYS A 65 -0.18 -12.82 8.31
C CYS A 65 0.62 -13.04 7.02
N ARG A 66 0.13 -12.53 5.88
CA ARG A 66 0.86 -12.54 4.60
C ARG A 66 0.91 -11.12 4.03
N ARG A 67 1.79 -10.92 3.04
CA ARG A 67 1.94 -9.66 2.31
C ARG A 67 1.49 -9.85 0.86
N LEU A 68 0.89 -8.80 0.31
CA LEU A 68 0.73 -8.62 -1.13
C LEU A 68 2.08 -8.77 -1.84
N THR A 69 2.12 -9.60 -2.88
CA THR A 69 3.30 -9.82 -3.72
C THR A 69 3.13 -9.19 -5.10
N PHE A 70 4.23 -8.70 -5.68
CA PHE A 70 4.22 -8.19 -7.05
C PHE A 70 4.17 -9.36 -8.03
N GLY A 71 3.09 -9.41 -8.82
CA GLY A 71 3.00 -10.27 -10.00
C GLY A 71 3.46 -9.55 -11.27
N THR A 72 3.38 -10.24 -12.40
CA THR A 72 3.70 -9.70 -13.74
C THR A 72 2.91 -8.43 -14.10
N ALA A 73 1.75 -8.23 -13.46
CA ALA A 73 0.85 -7.12 -13.72
C ALA A 73 0.75 -6.10 -12.57
N GLY A 74 1.72 -6.10 -11.63
CA GLY A 74 1.75 -5.26 -10.44
C GLY A 74 1.17 -5.95 -9.20
N LEU A 75 0.86 -5.15 -8.16
CA LEU A 75 0.10 -5.63 -7.00
C LEU A 75 -1.38 -5.68 -7.37
N ARG A 76 -2.05 -6.79 -7.06
CA ARG A 76 -3.50 -6.93 -7.27
C ARG A 76 -4.12 -7.77 -6.16
N SER A 77 -5.24 -7.29 -5.63
CA SER A 77 -6.08 -8.02 -4.69
C SER A 77 -7.43 -7.32 -4.56
N ALA A 78 -8.37 -7.97 -3.87
CA ALA A 78 -9.60 -7.35 -3.43
C ALA A 78 -9.30 -6.08 -2.58
N MET A 79 -10.18 -5.10 -2.67
CA MET A 79 -10.20 -3.98 -1.73
C MET A 79 -10.75 -4.45 -0.37
N GLY A 80 -10.10 -4.03 0.71
CA GLY A 80 -10.49 -4.45 2.05
C GLY A 80 -9.40 -4.30 3.10
N ALA A 81 -9.71 -4.65 4.33
CA ALA A 81 -8.76 -4.60 5.43
C ALA A 81 -7.76 -5.77 5.41
N GLY A 82 -6.52 -5.45 5.77
CA GLY A 82 -5.41 -6.39 5.90
C GLY A 82 -4.26 -6.13 4.93
N PHE A 83 -3.10 -6.71 5.23
CA PHE A 83 -1.88 -6.56 4.43
C PHE A 83 -1.91 -7.33 3.10
N CYS A 84 -2.86 -8.26 2.95
CA CYS A 84 -3.12 -9.00 1.71
C CYS A 84 -4.12 -8.30 0.76
N TYR A 85 -4.65 -7.14 1.14
CA TYR A 85 -5.71 -6.43 0.41
C TYR A 85 -5.23 -5.08 -0.08
N ILE A 86 -5.87 -4.57 -1.13
CA ILE A 86 -5.63 -3.20 -1.60
C ILE A 86 -6.40 -2.22 -0.72
N ASN A 87 -5.68 -1.34 -0.05
CA ASN A 87 -6.22 -0.31 0.81
C ASN A 87 -5.21 0.85 0.93
N ASP A 88 -5.60 1.86 1.70
CA ASP A 88 -4.77 3.05 1.93
C ASP A 88 -3.37 2.67 2.44
N LEU A 89 -3.30 1.82 3.47
CA LEU A 89 -2.04 1.45 4.11
C LEU A 89 -1.12 0.68 3.16
N THR A 90 -1.64 -0.32 2.45
CA THR A 90 -0.82 -1.13 1.55
C THR A 90 -0.31 -0.30 0.37
N VAL A 91 -1.13 0.59 -0.20
CA VAL A 91 -0.67 1.51 -1.26
C VAL A 91 0.38 2.48 -0.75
N ILE A 92 0.20 3.08 0.44
CA ILE A 92 1.21 3.95 1.05
C ILE A 92 2.55 3.22 1.21
N GLN A 93 2.53 2.00 1.75
CA GLN A 93 3.74 1.18 1.95
C GLN A 93 4.40 0.82 0.61
N SER A 94 3.61 0.43 -0.39
CA SER A 94 4.11 0.13 -1.73
C SER A 94 4.73 1.35 -2.40
N THR A 95 4.13 2.53 -2.28
CA THR A 95 4.70 3.78 -2.82
C THR A 95 5.97 4.19 -2.10
N GLN A 96 6.08 3.99 -0.78
CA GLN A 96 7.32 4.23 -0.03
C GLN A 96 8.45 3.30 -0.50
N GLY A 97 8.14 2.02 -0.71
CA GLY A 97 9.08 1.06 -1.29
C GLY A 97 9.53 1.47 -2.70
N MET A 98 8.58 1.89 -3.54
CA MET A 98 8.84 2.39 -4.90
C MET A 98 9.75 3.62 -4.89
N TYR A 99 9.48 4.59 -4.00
CA TYR A 99 10.33 5.76 -3.85
C TYR A 99 11.78 5.39 -3.53
N LYS A 100 11.98 4.47 -2.58
CA LYS A 100 13.32 4.00 -2.18
C LYS A 100 14.03 3.32 -3.35
N TYR A 101 13.33 2.42 -4.05
CA TYR A 101 13.88 1.70 -5.19
C TYR A 101 14.27 2.65 -6.34
N LEU A 102 13.36 3.51 -6.79
CA LEU A 102 13.65 4.45 -7.88
C LEU A 102 14.73 5.46 -7.53
N GLY A 103 14.78 5.92 -6.27
CA GLY A 103 15.85 6.80 -5.82
C GLY A 103 17.24 6.14 -5.78
N GLN A 104 17.31 4.81 -5.75
CA GLN A 104 18.57 4.06 -5.88
C GLN A 104 18.95 3.85 -7.35
N CYS A 105 17.96 3.67 -8.23
CA CYS A 105 18.19 3.40 -9.66
C CYS A 105 18.39 4.68 -10.50
N PHE A 106 17.81 5.81 -10.11
CA PHE A 106 17.78 7.04 -10.89
C PHE A 106 18.14 8.24 -10.00
N SER A 107 19.36 8.76 -10.19
CA SER A 107 19.85 9.94 -9.44
C SER A 107 19.04 11.21 -9.73
N ASP A 108 18.37 11.26 -10.88
CA ASP A 108 17.55 12.38 -11.35
C ASP A 108 16.04 12.24 -11.02
N PHE A 109 15.67 11.28 -10.17
CA PHE A 109 14.26 10.98 -9.86
C PHE A 109 13.49 12.19 -9.29
N LYS A 110 14.14 12.98 -8.43
CA LYS A 110 13.53 14.17 -7.82
C LYS A 110 13.36 15.33 -8.79
N GLN A 111 14.04 15.32 -9.94
CA GLN A 111 13.90 16.34 -10.98
C GLN A 111 12.83 15.93 -12.00
N ARG A 112 12.86 14.66 -12.44
CA ARG A 112 11.97 14.13 -13.48
C ARG A 112 10.58 13.75 -12.99
N GLY A 113 10.45 13.34 -11.73
CA GLY A 113 9.15 13.06 -11.12
C GLY A 113 8.52 11.72 -11.54
N PHE A 114 7.22 11.61 -11.26
CA PHE A 114 6.46 10.35 -11.33
C PHE A 114 5.02 10.59 -11.83
N VAL A 115 4.52 9.75 -12.73
CA VAL A 115 3.15 9.84 -13.27
C VAL A 115 2.17 8.96 -12.49
N VAL A 116 0.98 9.45 -12.18
CA VAL A 116 -0.06 8.67 -11.50
C VAL A 116 -1.37 8.74 -12.29
N GLY A 117 -1.85 7.60 -12.74
CA GLY A 117 -3.17 7.42 -13.36
C GLY A 117 -4.04 6.45 -12.57
N TYR A 118 -5.35 6.47 -12.83
CA TYR A 118 -6.32 5.63 -12.14
C TYR A 118 -7.57 5.37 -12.99
N ASP A 119 -8.28 4.28 -12.69
CA ASP A 119 -9.58 3.97 -13.29
C ASP A 119 -10.76 4.30 -12.34
N THR A 120 -11.97 3.83 -12.63
CA THR A 120 -13.18 4.19 -11.88
C THR A 120 -13.53 3.23 -10.73
N ARG A 121 -12.65 2.28 -10.38
CA ARG A 121 -12.97 1.26 -9.37
C ARG A 121 -13.12 1.86 -7.97
N GLY A 122 -14.00 1.26 -7.18
CA GLY A 122 -14.16 1.60 -5.78
C GLY A 122 -15.12 0.67 -5.06
N GLN A 123 -15.06 0.69 -3.73
CA GLN A 123 -15.81 -0.18 -2.85
C GLN A 123 -16.28 0.62 -1.62
N VAL A 124 -17.59 0.59 -1.37
CA VAL A 124 -18.21 1.34 -0.26
C VAL A 124 -17.80 0.79 1.10
N THR A 125 -17.67 -0.54 1.24
CA THR A 125 -17.41 -1.21 2.53
C THR A 125 -16.06 -0.88 3.15
N SER A 126 -15.03 -0.61 2.34
CA SER A 126 -13.71 -0.14 2.78
C SER A 126 -13.50 1.36 2.56
N MET A 127 -14.45 2.04 1.93
CA MET A 127 -14.31 3.41 1.39
C MET A 127 -13.04 3.59 0.53
N CYS A 128 -12.61 2.51 -0.14
CA CYS A 128 -11.45 2.48 -1.00
C CYS A 128 -11.87 2.77 -2.45
N SER A 129 -11.12 3.60 -3.17
CA SER A 129 -11.33 3.84 -4.60
C SER A 129 -10.02 4.11 -5.32
N SER A 130 -9.96 3.84 -6.62
CA SER A 130 -8.76 4.09 -7.43
C SER A 130 -8.32 5.55 -7.34
N PHE A 131 -9.27 6.49 -7.32
CA PHE A 131 -8.98 7.91 -7.13
C PHE A 131 -8.35 8.22 -5.77
N ARG A 132 -8.89 7.63 -4.68
CA ARG A 132 -8.33 7.79 -3.33
C ARG A 132 -6.90 7.27 -3.27
N LEU A 133 -6.66 6.07 -3.78
CA LEU A 133 -5.34 5.44 -3.80
C LEU A 133 -4.34 6.22 -4.66
N ALA A 134 -4.78 6.78 -5.79
CA ALA A 134 -3.95 7.65 -6.63
C ALA A 134 -3.53 8.92 -5.89
N ARG A 135 -4.45 9.56 -5.15
CA ARG A 135 -4.12 10.72 -4.31
C ARG A 135 -3.15 10.38 -3.18
N LEU A 136 -3.31 9.23 -2.54
CA LEU A 136 -2.37 8.76 -1.51
C LEU A 136 -0.98 8.50 -2.09
N THR A 137 -0.92 7.87 -3.27
CA THR A 137 0.33 7.65 -3.99
C THR A 137 1.04 8.98 -4.28
N ALA A 138 0.30 9.97 -4.80
CA ALA A 138 0.83 11.30 -5.05
C ALA A 138 1.30 11.97 -3.75
N ALA A 139 0.51 11.92 -2.68
CA ALA A 139 0.84 12.52 -1.39
C ALA A 139 2.13 11.95 -0.79
N VAL A 140 2.34 10.64 -0.87
CA VAL A 140 3.56 9.99 -0.37
C VAL A 140 4.80 10.48 -1.14
N LEU A 141 4.73 10.58 -2.46
CA LEU A 141 5.86 11.03 -3.30
C LEU A 141 6.13 12.52 -3.12
N LEU A 142 5.09 13.36 -3.07
CA LEU A 142 5.20 14.79 -2.80
C LEU A 142 5.83 15.06 -1.44
N ALA A 143 5.46 14.30 -0.40
CA ALA A 143 6.07 14.37 0.92
C ALA A 143 7.57 14.00 0.94
N LYS A 144 8.08 13.37 -0.12
CA LYS A 144 9.51 13.06 -0.31
C LYS A 144 10.23 14.03 -1.27
N GLY A 145 9.53 15.06 -1.74
CA GLY A 145 10.06 16.05 -2.68
C GLY A 145 10.20 15.52 -4.10
N VAL A 146 9.38 14.54 -4.50
CA VAL A 146 9.31 14.06 -5.89
C VAL A 146 8.14 14.76 -6.58
N PRO A 147 8.35 15.43 -7.73
CA PRO A 147 7.27 15.97 -8.55
C PRO A 147 6.31 14.86 -8.99
N VAL A 148 5.00 15.11 -8.92
CA VAL A 148 3.98 14.13 -9.32
C VAL A 148 3.04 14.72 -10.36
N TYR A 149 2.89 13.98 -11.46
CA TYR A 149 1.91 14.27 -12.51
C TYR A 149 0.69 13.36 -12.32
N LEU A 150 -0.31 13.84 -11.59
CA LEU A 150 -1.57 13.14 -11.38
C LEU A 150 -2.60 13.56 -12.45
N PHE A 151 -3.19 12.59 -13.15
CA PHE A 151 -4.27 12.88 -14.10
C PHE A 151 -5.49 13.51 -13.39
N SER A 152 -6.11 14.51 -14.02
CA SER A 152 -7.27 15.23 -13.47
C SER A 152 -8.57 14.41 -13.45
N ARG A 153 -8.62 13.35 -14.25
CA ARG A 153 -9.74 12.38 -14.34
C ARG A 153 -9.20 10.96 -14.53
N TYR A 154 -10.09 9.98 -14.45
CA TYR A 154 -9.75 8.60 -14.79
C TYR A 154 -9.29 8.49 -16.25
N VAL A 155 -8.35 7.58 -16.52
CA VAL A 155 -7.75 7.42 -17.85
C VAL A 155 -7.59 5.94 -18.24
N PRO A 156 -7.57 5.61 -19.54
CA PRO A 156 -7.17 4.29 -20.00
C PRO A 156 -5.73 3.96 -19.60
N THR A 157 -5.44 2.69 -19.33
CA THR A 157 -4.10 2.23 -18.89
C THR A 157 -2.94 2.70 -19.80
N PRO A 158 -3.07 2.75 -21.16
CA PRO A 158 -1.98 3.20 -22.02
C PRO A 158 -1.57 4.67 -21.85
N PHE A 159 -2.40 5.50 -21.23
CA PHE A 159 -2.08 6.93 -21.05
C PHE A 159 -0.95 7.15 -20.05
N VAL A 160 -0.80 6.28 -19.04
CA VAL A 160 0.28 6.38 -18.06
C VAL A 160 1.66 6.21 -18.71
N PRO A 161 1.98 5.10 -19.41
CA PRO A 161 3.28 4.96 -20.06
C PRO A 161 3.51 6.00 -21.15
N TYR A 162 2.46 6.39 -21.89
CA TYR A 162 2.56 7.51 -22.84
C TYR A 162 2.99 8.81 -22.14
N ALA A 163 2.32 9.19 -21.05
CA ALA A 163 2.66 10.39 -20.30
C ALA A 163 4.04 10.32 -19.64
N VAL A 164 4.48 9.13 -19.17
CA VAL A 164 5.85 8.93 -18.67
C VAL A 164 6.87 9.30 -19.75
N GLN A 165 6.66 8.83 -20.99
CA GLN A 165 7.53 9.17 -22.11
C GLN A 165 7.47 10.66 -22.47
N GLN A 166 6.27 11.24 -22.59
CA GLN A 166 6.10 12.64 -23.00
C GLN A 166 6.66 13.63 -21.97
N LEU A 167 6.42 13.39 -20.69
CA LEU A 167 6.87 14.25 -19.60
C LEU A 167 8.31 13.95 -19.16
N ARG A 168 8.92 12.91 -19.75
CA ARG A 168 10.22 12.38 -19.34
C ARG A 168 10.24 12.11 -17.83
N ALA A 169 9.16 11.56 -17.26
CA ALA A 169 9.14 11.12 -15.87
C ALA A 169 9.99 9.85 -15.70
N VAL A 170 10.45 9.52 -14.49
CA VAL A 170 11.22 8.27 -14.27
C VAL A 170 10.33 7.04 -14.43
N ALA A 171 9.13 7.11 -13.89
CA ALA A 171 8.18 6.01 -13.90
C ALA A 171 6.76 6.55 -13.70
N GLY A 172 5.80 5.66 -13.84
CA GLY A 172 4.42 5.92 -13.48
C GLY A 172 3.73 4.71 -12.87
N VAL A 173 2.58 4.96 -12.28
CA VAL A 173 1.67 3.91 -11.79
C VAL A 173 0.28 4.13 -12.33
N MET A 174 -0.36 3.03 -12.71
CA MET A 174 -1.77 2.95 -12.97
C MET A 174 -2.45 2.22 -11.81
N ILE A 175 -3.35 2.90 -11.12
CA ILE A 175 -4.21 2.29 -10.11
C ILE A 175 -5.39 1.62 -10.82
N THR A 176 -5.32 0.30 -10.96
CA THR A 176 -6.30 -0.51 -11.69
C THR A 176 -6.11 -2.00 -11.42
N ALA A 177 -7.18 -2.77 -11.52
CA ALA A 177 -7.11 -4.23 -11.69
C ALA A 177 -7.50 -4.70 -13.10
N SER A 178 -7.50 -3.82 -14.12
CA SER A 178 -7.76 -4.17 -15.53
C SER A 178 -9.11 -4.87 -15.74
N HIS A 179 -9.14 -6.17 -16.04
CA HIS A 179 -10.34 -6.97 -16.30
C HIS A 179 -10.82 -7.78 -15.08
N ASN A 180 -10.15 -7.63 -13.92
CA ASN A 180 -10.58 -8.26 -12.68
C ASN A 180 -11.94 -7.73 -12.21
N ARG A 181 -12.56 -8.46 -11.27
CA ARG A 181 -13.85 -8.12 -10.65
C ARG A 181 -13.86 -6.71 -10.08
N LYS A 182 -15.03 -6.07 -9.98
CA LYS A 182 -15.15 -4.66 -9.55
C LYS A 182 -14.62 -4.42 -8.13
N GLU A 183 -14.63 -5.44 -7.29
CA GLU A 183 -14.13 -5.43 -5.91
C GLU A 183 -12.60 -5.48 -5.84
N ASP A 184 -11.94 -5.90 -6.92
CA ASP A 184 -10.49 -5.93 -7.01
C ASP A 184 -9.95 -4.57 -7.49
N ASN A 185 -8.78 -4.21 -6.97
CA ASN A 185 -8.00 -3.07 -7.43
C ASN A 185 -6.51 -3.45 -7.49
N GLY A 186 -5.65 -2.53 -7.89
CA GLY A 186 -4.24 -2.82 -8.05
C GLY A 186 -3.34 -1.61 -8.20
N TYR A 187 -2.04 -1.89 -8.12
CA TYR A 187 -0.94 -0.93 -8.23
C TYR A 187 0.00 -1.43 -9.34
N LYS A 188 -0.21 -0.96 -10.57
CA LYS A 188 0.55 -1.39 -11.75
C LYS A 188 1.59 -0.35 -12.13
N VAL A 189 2.86 -0.73 -12.03
CA VAL A 189 3.99 0.16 -12.37
C VAL A 189 4.26 0.07 -13.87
N GLY A 190 4.37 1.21 -14.53
CA GLY A 190 4.93 1.35 -15.87
C GLY A 190 6.21 2.17 -15.79
N GLN A 191 7.32 1.64 -16.31
CA GLN A 191 8.58 2.38 -16.39
C GLN A 191 8.85 2.78 -17.83
N GLN A 192 9.67 3.79 -18.02
CA GLN A 192 10.28 4.03 -19.32
C GLN A 192 11.24 2.87 -19.60
N THR A 193 11.02 2.13 -20.70
CA THR A 193 12.06 1.26 -21.23
C THR A 193 13.20 2.17 -21.66
N LEU A 194 14.37 2.01 -21.03
CA LEU A 194 15.60 2.70 -21.41
C LEU A 194 15.99 2.36 -22.85
#